data_AF-A0A948XH61-F1
#
_entry.id   AF-A0A948XH61-F1
#
_cell.length_a   1.000
_cell.length_b   1.000
_cell.length_c   1.000
_cell.angle_alpha   90.00
_cell.angle_beta   90.00
_cell.angle_gamma   90.00
#
_symmetry.space_group_name_H-M   'P 1'
#
loop_
_entity.id
_entity.type
_entity.pdbx_description
1 polymer ?
#
loop_
_entity_poly.entity_id
_entity_poly.type
_entity_poly.pdbx_seq_one_letter_code
_entity_poly.pdbx_strand_id
1 'polypeptide(L)'
;MEYSCSQYSNAFPGYLENTVSKPFYHSDLKNTLEGIVFKETPEKQQGILEKMFSDKGKTLKGTVKALLNEIKLRETLDSHLIKKIDDEVCSKHTDLMQLNNLKLNYSPDLARDINTTKMQLENSVLELEKEKRKEYLECWRDLMFLKKYLLTSLKDYWDLVNKRNVLSYDLNS
;
A
#
# COMPACT_ATOMS: atom_id res chain seq x y z
N MET A 1 -16.44 31.77 -1.69
CA MET A 1 -16.00 31.27 -3.01
C MET A 1 -15.17 30.04 -2.76
N GLU A 2 -15.77 28.87 -2.92
CA GLU A 2 -15.08 27.58 -2.88
C GLU A 2 -14.43 27.37 -4.24
N TYR A 3 -13.11 27.19 -4.29
CA TYR A 3 -12.41 26.95 -5.56
C TYR A 3 -11.82 25.55 -5.57
N SER A 4 -12.31 24.77 -6.53
CA SER A 4 -11.80 23.48 -6.94
C SER A 4 -10.37 23.60 -7.46
N CYS A 5 -9.47 22.82 -6.88
CA CYS A 5 -8.08 22.65 -7.31
C CYS A 5 -8.02 21.88 -8.65
N SER A 6 -8.39 22.52 -9.76
CA SER A 6 -8.49 21.86 -11.08
C SER A 6 -7.40 22.28 -12.07
N GLN A 7 -6.38 23.03 -11.65
CA GLN A 7 -5.38 23.62 -12.55
C GLN A 7 -4.00 22.98 -12.51
N TYR A 8 -3.76 21.94 -11.70
CA TYR A 8 -2.51 21.18 -11.69
C TYR A 8 -2.59 19.81 -12.39
N SER A 9 -3.68 19.52 -13.09
CA SER A 9 -3.96 18.21 -13.69
C SER A 9 -3.15 17.87 -14.95
N ASN A 10 -2.44 18.83 -15.56
CA ASN A 10 -1.94 18.70 -16.94
C ASN A 10 -0.41 18.77 -17.07
N ALA A 11 0.34 18.12 -16.18
CA ALA A 11 1.79 17.92 -16.34
C ALA A 11 2.21 16.44 -16.13
N PHE A 12 1.32 15.49 -16.41
CA PHE A 12 1.73 14.09 -16.58
C PHE A 12 2.18 13.85 -18.02
N PRO A 13 3.38 13.30 -18.27
CA PRO A 13 3.80 12.92 -19.61
C PRO A 13 2.86 11.86 -20.17
N GLY A 14 2.32 12.11 -21.36
CA GLY A 14 1.39 11.23 -22.09
C GLY A 14 2.03 9.93 -22.60
N TYR A 15 2.40 9.04 -21.68
CA TYR A 15 2.83 7.66 -21.98
C TYR A 15 1.98 6.59 -21.27
N LEU A 16 0.74 6.91 -20.90
CA LEU A 16 -0.18 5.96 -20.25
C LEU A 16 -1.54 5.84 -20.96
N GLU A 17 -1.61 6.16 -22.25
CA GLU A 17 -2.74 5.71 -23.06
C GLU A 17 -2.38 4.42 -23.79
N ASN A 18 -3.13 3.38 -23.44
CA ASN A 18 -3.27 2.07 -24.06
C ASN A 18 -2.45 0.92 -23.45
N THR A 19 -3.23 0.01 -22.84
CA THR A 19 -2.91 -1.32 -22.33
C THR A 19 -2.33 -1.39 -20.91
N VAL A 20 -3.01 -0.78 -19.94
CA VAL A 20 -3.06 -1.40 -18.61
C VAL A 20 -3.84 -2.71 -18.76
N SER A 21 -3.13 -3.77 -19.16
CA SER A 21 -3.60 -5.14 -19.01
C SER A 21 -4.02 -5.27 -17.55
N LYS A 22 -5.34 -5.37 -17.30
CA LYS A 22 -5.90 -5.46 -15.96
C LYS A 22 -5.10 -6.55 -15.23
N PRO A 23 -4.43 -6.25 -14.10
CA PRO A 23 -3.65 -7.27 -13.42
C PRO A 23 -4.60 -8.39 -13.05
N PHE A 24 -4.21 -9.63 -13.38
CA PHE A 24 -4.95 -10.86 -13.18
C PHE A 24 -5.73 -10.90 -11.85
N TYR A 25 -6.99 -10.47 -11.87
CA TYR A 25 -7.95 -10.76 -10.81
C TYR A 25 -8.48 -12.16 -11.09
N HIS A 26 -7.75 -13.18 -10.64
CA HIS A 26 -8.33 -14.51 -10.53
C HIS A 26 -9.34 -14.47 -9.39
N SER A 27 -10.62 -14.30 -9.72
CA SER A 27 -11.75 -14.52 -8.78
C SER A 27 -11.55 -15.84 -8.00
N ASP A 28 -10.98 -16.83 -8.67
CA ASP A 28 -10.68 -18.14 -8.11
C ASP A 28 -9.62 -18.08 -7.00
N LEU A 29 -8.59 -17.25 -7.15
CA LEU A 29 -7.57 -17.03 -6.12
C LEU A 29 -8.18 -16.34 -4.89
N LYS A 30 -9.02 -15.32 -5.10
CA LYS A 30 -9.72 -14.62 -4.03
C LYS A 30 -10.64 -15.56 -3.25
N ASN A 31 -11.48 -16.33 -3.96
CA ASN A 31 -12.36 -17.32 -3.35
C ASN A 31 -11.58 -18.41 -2.60
N THR A 32 -10.41 -18.81 -3.11
CA THR A 32 -9.54 -19.79 -2.47
C THR A 32 -8.89 -19.24 -1.20
N LEU A 33 -8.39 -18.00 -1.24
CA LEU A 33 -7.87 -17.28 -0.06
C LEU A 33 -8.94 -17.12 1.01
N GLU A 34 -10.15 -16.70 0.63
CA GLU A 34 -11.28 -16.61 1.55
C GLU A 34 -11.62 -17.98 2.15
N GLY A 35 -11.58 -19.04 1.33
CA GLY A 35 -11.75 -20.42 1.79
C GLY A 35 -10.68 -20.87 2.80
N ILE A 36 -9.43 -20.42 2.63
CA ILE A 36 -8.33 -20.75 3.55
C ILE A 36 -8.47 -19.99 4.86
N VAL A 37 -8.75 -18.69 4.79
CA VAL A 37 -8.75 -17.78 5.95
C VAL A 37 -10.03 -17.89 6.78
N PHE A 38 -11.19 -18.12 6.17
CA PHE A 38 -12.50 -17.99 6.84
C PHE A 38 -13.24 -19.32 7.04
N LYS A 39 -12.85 -20.44 6.41
CA LYS A 39 -13.47 -21.73 6.73
C LYS A 39 -12.90 -22.30 8.03
N GLU A 40 -13.77 -22.40 9.03
CA GLU A 40 -13.51 -23.16 10.25
C GLU A 40 -13.44 -24.65 9.93
N THR A 41 -12.38 -25.30 10.42
CA THR A 41 -12.27 -26.77 10.35
C THR A 41 -13.13 -27.37 11.44
N PRO A 42 -14.10 -28.24 11.12
CA PRO A 42 -14.98 -28.84 12.13
C PRO A 42 -14.16 -29.67 13.14
N GLU A 43 -14.49 -29.53 14.42
CA GLU A 43 -13.92 -30.34 15.50
C GLU A 43 -14.45 -31.78 15.40
N LYS A 44 -13.68 -32.65 14.75
CA LYS A 44 -13.84 -34.11 14.91
C LYS A 44 -12.73 -34.61 15.82
N GLN A 45 -13.04 -35.64 16.62
CA GLN A 45 -12.02 -36.42 17.33
C GLN A 45 -11.02 -36.95 16.30
N GLN A 46 -9.79 -36.46 16.38
CA GLN A 46 -8.74 -36.64 15.37
C GLN A 46 -7.55 -37.33 16.04
N GLY A 47 -6.92 -38.28 15.33
CA GLY A 47 -5.71 -38.95 15.79
C GLY A 47 -4.54 -37.98 16.02
N ILE A 48 -3.48 -38.41 16.72
CA ILE A 48 -2.30 -37.55 17.02
C ILE A 48 -1.73 -36.90 15.75
N LEU A 49 -1.67 -37.65 14.65
CA LEU A 49 -1.20 -37.17 13.35
C LEU A 49 -2.12 -36.09 12.77
N GLU A 50 -3.43 -36.30 12.81
CA GLU A 50 -4.42 -35.33 12.34
C GLU A 50 -4.41 -34.05 13.18
N LYS A 51 -4.21 -34.17 14.50
CA LYS A 51 -4.03 -33.03 15.41
C LYS A 51 -2.80 -32.20 15.02
N MET A 52 -1.66 -32.86 14.76
CA MET A 52 -0.43 -32.17 14.34
C MET A 52 -0.61 -31.42 13.00
N PHE A 53 -1.26 -32.04 12.01
CA PHE A 53 -1.57 -31.37 10.74
C PHE A 53 -2.58 -30.23 10.90
N SER A 54 -3.56 -30.39 11.80
CA SER A 54 -4.55 -29.37 12.14
C SER A 54 -3.88 -28.15 12.79
N ASP A 55 -3.03 -28.37 13.79
CA ASP A 55 -2.33 -27.29 14.50
C ASP A 55 -1.39 -26.54 13.56
N LYS A 56 -0.60 -27.25 12.75
CA LYS A 56 0.27 -26.63 11.75
C LYS A 56 -0.51 -25.89 10.66
N GLY A 57 -1.66 -26.43 10.25
CA GLY A 57 -2.58 -25.75 9.34
C GLY A 57 -3.17 -24.47 9.92
N LYS A 58 -3.58 -24.47 11.21
CA LYS A 58 -4.06 -23.28 11.93
C LYS A 58 -2.98 -22.20 12.00
N THR A 59 -1.74 -22.58 12.33
CA THR A 59 -0.61 -21.63 12.36
C THR A 59 -0.39 -21.00 10.99
N LEU A 60 -0.33 -21.79 9.91
CA LEU A 60 -0.15 -21.28 8.55
C LEU A 60 -1.31 -20.35 8.12
N LYS A 61 -2.56 -20.70 8.44
CA LYS A 61 -3.72 -19.82 8.22
C LYS A 61 -3.59 -18.50 8.99
N GLY A 62 -3.13 -18.56 10.24
CA GLY A 62 -2.83 -17.38 11.06
C GLY A 62 -1.80 -16.47 10.41
N THR A 63 -0.69 -17.05 9.92
CA THR A 63 0.37 -16.31 9.20
C THR A 63 -0.16 -15.65 7.92
N VAL A 64 -0.93 -16.37 7.10
CA VAL A 64 -1.55 -15.83 5.88
C VAL A 64 -2.47 -14.66 6.22
N LYS A 65 -3.31 -14.80 7.25
CA LYS A 65 -4.21 -13.72 7.71
C LYS A 65 -3.45 -12.49 8.21
N ALA A 66 -2.38 -12.71 8.98
CA ALA A 66 -1.52 -11.62 9.46
C ALA A 66 -0.87 -10.85 8.30
N LEU A 67 -0.32 -11.57 7.31
CA LEU A 67 0.29 -10.97 6.12
C LEU A 67 -0.72 -10.16 5.29
N LEU A 68 -1.95 -10.66 5.11
CA LEU A 68 -3.00 -9.92 4.41
C LEU A 68 -3.38 -8.63 5.14
N ASN A 69 -3.48 -8.68 6.47
CA ASN A 69 -3.77 -7.50 7.28
C ASN A 69 -2.64 -6.47 7.18
N GLU A 70 -1.38 -6.92 7.20
CA GLU A 70 -0.20 -6.06 7.09
C GLU A 70 -0.15 -5.36 5.73
N ILE A 71 -0.42 -6.09 4.63
CA ILE A 71 -0.52 -5.52 3.28
C ILE A 71 -1.57 -4.40 3.26
N LYS A 72 -2.78 -4.69 3.77
CA LYS A 72 -3.88 -3.71 3.80
C LYS A 72 -3.53 -2.49 4.65
N LEU A 73 -2.87 -2.70 5.79
CA LEU A 73 -2.41 -1.64 6.66
C LEU A 73 -1.41 -0.74 5.93
N ARG A 74 -0.42 -1.32 5.24
CA ARG A 74 0.59 -0.56 4.50
C ARG A 74 -0.01 0.26 3.36
N GLU A 75 -0.96 -0.29 2.61
CA GLU A 75 -1.70 0.42 1.55
C GLU A 75 -2.53 1.60 2.11
N THR A 76 -3.12 1.41 3.29
CA THR A 76 -3.89 2.46 3.97
C THR A 76 -2.98 3.59 4.47
N LEU A 77 -1.84 3.23 5.06
CA LEU A 77 -0.85 4.19 5.54
C LEU A 77 -0.25 5.00 4.39
N ASP A 78 0.12 4.35 3.29
CA ASP A 78 0.61 5.01 2.07
C ASP A 78 -0.42 6.05 1.56
N SER A 79 -1.68 5.63 1.40
CA SER A 79 -2.75 6.54 0.97
C SER A 79 -2.91 7.75 1.90
N HIS A 80 -2.78 7.55 3.22
CA HIS A 80 -2.87 8.62 4.20
C HIS A 80 -1.67 9.58 4.14
N LEU A 81 -0.45 9.04 4.04
CA LEU A 81 0.78 9.82 3.97
C LEU A 81 0.85 10.65 2.69
N ILE A 82 0.53 10.06 1.55
CA ILE A 82 0.48 10.77 0.26
C ILE A 82 -0.53 11.91 0.32
N LYS A 83 -1.72 11.66 0.85
CA LYS A 83 -2.73 12.71 1.02
C LYS A 83 -2.23 13.85 1.91
N LYS A 84 -1.59 13.52 3.03
CA LYS A 84 -1.03 14.51 3.95
C LYS A 84 0.03 15.37 3.25
N ILE A 85 0.94 14.76 2.48
CA ILE A 85 1.96 15.48 1.72
C ILE A 85 1.29 16.40 0.68
N ASP A 86 0.27 15.91 -0.04
CA ASP A 86 -0.45 16.71 -1.03
C ASP A 86 -1.17 17.92 -0.39
N ASP A 87 -1.78 17.73 0.79
CA ASP A 87 -2.41 18.81 1.56
C ASP A 87 -1.35 19.86 1.97
N GLU A 88 -0.16 19.42 2.41
CA GLU A 88 0.95 20.32 2.77
C GLU A 88 1.50 21.08 1.56
N VAL A 89 1.72 20.41 0.43
CA VAL A 89 2.14 21.05 -0.84
C VAL A 89 1.12 22.11 -1.28
N CYS A 90 -0.18 21.80 -1.20
CA CYS A 90 -1.24 22.75 -1.50
C CYS A 90 -1.21 23.97 -0.57
N SER A 91 -0.95 23.76 0.74
CA SER A 91 -0.77 24.87 1.68
C SER A 91 0.40 25.75 1.28
N LYS A 92 1.57 25.18 0.96
CA LYS A 92 2.75 25.95 0.56
C LYS A 92 2.54 26.73 -0.75
N HIS A 93 1.82 26.16 -1.71
CA HIS A 93 1.44 26.88 -2.92
C HIS A 93 0.47 28.03 -2.64
N THR A 94 -0.45 27.85 -1.70
CA THR A 94 -1.34 28.93 -1.24
C THR A 94 -0.53 30.08 -0.64
N ASP A 95 0.46 29.78 0.20
CA ASP A 95 1.36 30.78 0.79
C ASP A 95 2.17 31.52 -0.29
N LEU A 96 2.72 30.80 -1.27
CA LEU A 96 3.43 31.40 -2.41
C LEU A 96 2.53 32.33 -3.23
N MET A 97 1.27 31.94 -3.48
CA MET A 97 0.31 32.76 -4.20
C MET A 97 -0.01 34.05 -3.42
N GLN A 98 -0.18 33.97 -2.10
CA GLN A 98 -0.37 35.14 -1.25
C GLN A 98 0.83 36.10 -1.36
N LEU A 99 2.05 35.58 -1.32
CA LEU A 99 3.27 36.39 -1.48
C LEU A 99 3.44 36.96 -2.90
N ASN A 100 2.89 36.32 -3.93
CA ASN A 100 2.89 36.83 -5.30
C ASN A 100 1.87 37.96 -5.51
N ASN A 101 0.79 37.98 -4.74
CA ASN A 101 -0.24 39.02 -4.79
C ASN A 101 0.20 40.33 -4.11
N LEU A 102 1.29 40.31 -3.34
CA LEU A 102 1.89 41.50 -2.72
C LEU A 102 2.61 42.34 -3.80
N LYS A 103 1.96 43.41 -4.30
CA LYS A 103 2.49 44.30 -5.34
C LYS A 103 3.77 45.04 -4.91
N LEU A 104 4.69 45.21 -5.86
CA LEU A 104 6.09 45.68 -5.84
C LEU A 104 6.39 47.12 -5.30
N ASN A 105 5.56 47.72 -4.45
CA ASN A 105 5.81 49.07 -3.90
C ASN A 105 6.35 49.03 -2.46
N TYR A 106 7.12 48.00 -2.11
CA TYR A 106 7.67 47.81 -0.77
C TYR A 106 9.10 48.31 -0.66
N SER A 107 9.52 48.59 0.57
CA SER A 107 10.93 48.88 0.89
C SER A 107 11.84 47.75 0.36
N PRO A 108 13.04 48.05 -0.16
CA PRO A 108 14.00 47.05 -0.64
C PRO A 108 14.27 45.91 0.37
N ASP A 109 14.28 46.22 1.66
CA ASP A 109 14.49 45.23 2.72
C ASP A 109 13.33 44.23 2.79
N LEU A 110 12.09 44.72 2.73
CA LEU A 110 10.90 43.86 2.73
C LEU A 110 10.80 43.02 1.44
N ALA A 111 11.24 43.57 0.31
CA ALA A 111 11.30 42.82 -0.94
C ALA A 111 12.33 41.67 -0.87
N ARG A 112 13.46 41.88 -0.18
CA ARG A 112 14.44 40.82 0.09
C ARG A 112 13.83 39.73 0.98
N ASP A 113 13.14 40.10 2.05
CA ASP A 113 12.51 39.15 2.99
C ASP A 113 11.39 38.32 2.34
N ILE A 114 10.61 38.93 1.44
CA ILE A 114 9.61 38.21 0.65
C ILE A 114 10.30 37.19 -0.26
N ASN A 115 11.40 37.56 -0.92
CA ASN A 115 12.12 36.66 -1.81
C ASN A 115 12.80 35.50 -1.05
N THR A 116 13.37 35.74 0.13
CA THR A 116 13.93 34.67 0.96
C THR A 116 12.84 33.70 1.42
N THR A 117 11.67 34.20 1.80
CA THR A 117 10.52 33.38 2.19
C THR A 117 9.99 32.56 1.01
N LYS A 118 9.92 33.14 -0.19
CA LYS A 118 9.55 32.40 -1.42
C LYS A 118 10.51 31.26 -1.70
N MET A 119 11.82 31.53 -1.65
CA MET A 119 12.84 30.50 -1.85
C MET A 119 12.74 29.38 -0.81
N GLN A 120 12.43 29.70 0.46
CA GLN A 120 12.20 28.71 1.50
C GLN A 120 10.96 27.86 1.23
N LEU A 121 9.86 28.47 0.79
CA LEU A 121 8.63 27.75 0.43
C LEU A 121 8.83 26.84 -0.80
N GLU A 122 9.52 27.31 -1.83
CA GLU A 122 9.87 26.53 -3.01
C GLU A 122 10.76 25.33 -2.65
N ASN A 123 11.77 25.54 -1.80
CA ASN A 123 12.60 24.45 -1.28
C ASN A 123 11.75 23.46 -0.46
N SER A 124 10.81 23.95 0.36
CA SER A 124 9.92 23.08 1.13
C SER A 124 9.04 22.22 0.21
N VAL A 125 8.51 22.78 -0.88
CA VAL A 125 7.73 22.02 -1.87
C VAL A 125 8.63 20.96 -2.53
N LEU A 126 9.85 21.31 -2.91
CA LEU A 126 10.80 20.36 -3.48
C LEU A 126 11.10 19.18 -2.53
N GLU A 127 11.30 19.46 -1.24
CA GLU A 127 11.54 18.40 -0.24
C GLU A 127 10.31 17.52 -0.02
N LEU A 128 9.11 18.10 0.06
CA LEU A 128 7.85 17.34 0.16
C LEU A 128 7.65 16.41 -1.06
N GLU A 129 7.98 16.90 -2.26
CA GLU A 129 7.94 16.10 -3.49
C GLU A 129 8.99 14.96 -3.50
N LYS A 130 10.15 15.16 -2.87
CA LYS A 130 11.14 14.09 -2.68
C LYS A 130 10.63 13.06 -1.68
N GLU A 131 10.05 13.51 -0.58
CA GLU A 131 9.46 12.64 0.44
C GLU A 131 8.32 11.80 -0.14
N LYS A 132 7.45 12.39 -0.96
CA LYS A 132 6.40 11.69 -1.70
C LYS A 132 6.95 10.54 -2.56
N ARG A 133 7.99 10.81 -3.34
CA ARG A 133 8.65 9.78 -4.17
C ARG A 133 9.30 8.69 -3.31
N LYS A 134 9.90 9.07 -2.20
CA LYS A 134 10.51 8.12 -1.26
C LYS A 134 9.45 7.20 -0.65
N GLU A 135 8.33 7.75 -0.19
CA GLU A 135 7.22 6.97 0.36
C GLU A 135 6.68 5.97 -0.65
N TYR A 136 6.47 6.37 -1.92
CA TYR A 136 6.08 5.44 -2.97
C TYR A 136 7.06 4.28 -3.16
N LEU A 137 8.36 4.56 -3.15
CA LEU A 137 9.40 3.53 -3.32
C LEU A 137 9.45 2.58 -2.12
N GLU A 138 9.33 3.11 -0.90
CA GLU A 138 9.32 2.31 0.33
C GLU A 138 8.05 1.45 0.41
N CYS A 139 6.88 2.04 0.17
CA CYS A 139 5.61 1.31 0.09
C CYS A 139 5.67 0.19 -0.95
N TRP A 140 6.13 0.49 -2.17
CA TRP A 140 6.26 -0.52 -3.21
C TRP A 140 7.18 -1.67 -2.79
N ARG A 141 8.34 -1.35 -2.22
CA ARG A 141 9.31 -2.35 -1.73
C ARG A 141 8.70 -3.22 -0.64
N ASP A 142 8.04 -2.61 0.34
CA ASP A 142 7.42 -3.32 1.47
C ASP A 142 6.29 -4.24 0.97
N LEU A 143 5.43 -3.75 0.09
CA LEU A 143 4.35 -4.54 -0.51
C LEU A 143 4.89 -5.72 -1.32
N MET A 144 6.00 -5.54 -2.05
CA MET A 144 6.65 -6.63 -2.78
C MET A 144 7.17 -7.71 -1.83
N PHE A 145 7.81 -7.32 -0.72
CA PHE A 145 8.25 -8.27 0.30
C PHE A 145 7.08 -9.00 0.95
N LEU A 146 6.05 -8.28 1.39
CA LEU A 146 4.86 -8.87 2.02
C LEU A 146 4.14 -9.83 1.08
N LYS A 147 3.98 -9.47 -0.19
CA LYS A 147 3.37 -10.34 -1.21
C LYS A 147 4.22 -11.59 -1.47
N LYS A 148 5.55 -11.45 -1.49
CA LYS A 148 6.46 -12.61 -1.59
C LYS A 148 6.27 -13.57 -0.41
N TYR A 149 6.25 -13.04 0.83
CA TYR A 149 6.02 -13.85 2.02
C TYR A 149 4.63 -14.50 2.03
N LEU A 150 3.61 -13.80 1.54
CA LEU A 150 2.27 -14.34 1.38
C LEU A 150 2.27 -15.53 0.42
N LEU A 151 2.90 -15.41 -0.75
CA LEU A 151 3.00 -16.50 -1.72
C LEU A 151 3.76 -17.71 -1.15
N THR A 152 4.84 -17.48 -0.41
CA THR A 152 5.57 -18.56 0.28
C THR A 152 4.70 -19.25 1.33
N SER A 153 4.01 -18.48 2.17
CA SER A 153 3.14 -19.03 3.22
C SER A 153 1.96 -19.81 2.63
N LEU A 154 1.42 -19.34 1.50
CA LEU A 154 0.42 -20.09 0.75
C LEU A 154 1.02 -21.40 0.25
N LYS A 155 2.15 -21.37 -0.47
CA LYS A 155 2.79 -22.61 -0.94
C LYS A 155 2.95 -23.64 0.18
N ASP A 156 3.44 -23.22 1.34
CA ASP A 156 3.60 -24.11 2.50
C ASP A 156 2.28 -24.68 3.01
N TYR A 157 1.20 -23.89 2.97
CA TYR A 157 -0.16 -24.36 3.28
C TYR A 157 -0.65 -25.40 2.28
N TRP A 158 -0.47 -25.18 0.99
CA TRP A 158 -0.88 -26.14 -0.04
C TRP A 158 -0.07 -27.43 0.03
N ASP A 159 1.25 -27.34 0.25
CA ASP A 159 2.12 -28.49 0.46
C ASP A 159 1.69 -29.31 1.70
N LEU A 160 1.24 -28.63 2.77
CA LEU A 160 0.70 -29.29 3.94
C LEU A 160 -0.62 -30.01 3.66
N VAL A 161 -1.53 -29.37 2.92
CA VAL A 161 -2.81 -29.97 2.52
C VAL A 161 -2.58 -31.19 1.62
N ASN A 162 -1.67 -31.09 0.66
CA ASN A 162 -1.32 -32.20 -0.22
C ASN A 162 -0.72 -33.38 0.55
N LYS A 163 0.22 -33.13 1.47
CA LYS A 163 0.81 -34.17 2.34
C LYS A 163 -0.24 -34.84 3.22
N ARG A 164 -1.17 -34.07 3.78
CA ARG A 164 -2.29 -34.60 4.56
C ARG A 164 -3.14 -35.54 3.70
N ASN A 165 -3.49 -35.12 2.48
CA ASN A 165 -4.33 -35.91 1.59
C ASN A 165 -3.66 -37.25 1.23
N VAL A 166 -2.39 -37.25 0.84
CA VAL A 166 -1.63 -38.48 0.52
C VAL A 166 -1.63 -39.45 1.70
N LEU A 167 -1.26 -38.98 2.89
CA LEU A 167 -1.22 -39.82 4.09
C LEU A 167 -2.61 -40.35 4.49
N SER A 168 -3.67 -39.60 4.24
CA SER A 168 -5.04 -40.07 4.48
C SER A 168 -5.53 -41.09 3.45
N TYR A 169 -4.98 -41.11 2.23
CA TYR A 169 -5.26 -42.19 1.27
C TYR A 169 -4.52 -43.48 1.65
N ASP A 170 -3.27 -43.39 2.08
CA ASP A 170 -2.47 -44.55 2.49
C ASP A 170 -3.02 -45.25 3.76
N LEU A 171 -3.70 -44.52 4.65
CA LEU A 171 -4.30 -45.08 5.87
C LEU A 171 -5.67 -45.74 5.65
N ASN A 172 -6.32 -45.47 4.51
CA ASN A 172 -7.64 -46.00 4.16
C ASN A 172 -7.59 -47.10 3.08
N SER A 173 -6.39 -47.43 2.58
CA SER A 173 -6.13 -48.55 1.67
C SER A 173 -5.57 -49.75 2.41
#